data_AF-A0A9D9LUT6-F1
#
_entry.id   AF-A0A9D9LUT6-F1
#
_cell.length_a   1.000
_cell.length_b   1.000
_cell.length_c   1.000
_cell.angle_alpha   90.00
_cell.angle_beta   90.00
_cell.angle_gamma   90.00
#
_symmetry.space_group_name_H-M   'P 1'
#
loop_
_entity.id
_entity.type
_entity.pdbx_description
1 polymer ?
#
loop_
_entity_poly.entity_id
_entity_poly.type
_entity_poly.pdbx_seq_one_letter_code
_entity_poly.pdbx_strand_id
1 'polypeptide(L)'
;MYKYYLTQRGIAPGCQPNDFTSWEETPNGELTSGKRCYGIINYRRELSPEEISMHELIPHSDETRLRENKPFKGWDKFAENTGKGTYDDYAKPGDIVDEETFDYFLGILPPAMMKRGYLQVGEPYRMAKAEDGTYKETWMTFVKEGEKYFYLGHCFIGERKHRG
;
A
#
# COMPACT_ATOMS: atom_id res chain seq x y z
N MET A 1 18.03 -4.40 11.29
CA MET A 1 16.94 -4.72 12.23
C MET A 1 15.79 -5.27 11.38
N TYR A 2 15.25 -6.42 11.74
CA TYR A 2 14.21 -7.11 10.96
C TYR A 2 12.84 -6.76 11.52
N LYS A 3 11.95 -6.29 10.65
CA LYS A 3 10.64 -5.75 11.01
C LYS A 3 9.55 -6.73 10.58
N TYR A 4 8.59 -6.97 11.46
CA TYR A 4 7.42 -7.80 11.20
C TYR A 4 6.15 -7.14 11.74
N TYR A 5 5.01 -7.51 11.17
CA TYR A 5 3.69 -7.06 11.58
C TYR A 5 2.97 -8.18 12.33
N LEU A 6 2.38 -7.86 13.48
CA LEU A 6 1.58 -8.80 14.25
C LEU A 6 0.13 -8.77 13.78
N THR A 7 -0.39 -9.94 13.39
CA THR A 7 -1.78 -10.06 12.93
C THR A 7 -2.74 -10.67 13.95
N GLN A 8 -2.26 -10.98 15.16
CA GLN A 8 -3.05 -11.36 16.33
C GLN A 8 -2.93 -10.35 17.49
N ARG A 9 -3.85 -10.40 18.46
CA ARG A 9 -3.80 -9.52 19.64
C ARG A 9 -2.78 -10.02 20.66
N GLY A 10 -1.62 -9.39 20.67
CA GLY A 10 -0.56 -9.62 21.65
C GLY A 10 0.19 -10.93 21.44
N ILE A 11 1.47 -10.97 21.83
CA ILE A 11 2.23 -12.21 22.01
C ILE A 11 2.41 -12.37 23.51
N ALA A 12 2.05 -13.52 24.08
CA ALA A 12 2.19 -13.76 25.50
C ALA A 12 3.66 -13.53 25.94
N PRO A 13 3.91 -12.88 27.11
CA PRO A 13 5.27 -12.70 27.61
C PRO A 13 6.01 -14.03 27.72
N GLY A 14 7.21 -14.12 27.13
CA GLY A 14 8.00 -15.36 27.06
C GLY A 14 7.68 -16.27 25.87
N CYS A 15 6.61 -15.99 25.12
CA CYS A 15 6.29 -16.66 23.86
C CYS A 15 6.76 -15.85 22.65
N GLN A 16 7.75 -14.97 22.80
CA GLN A 16 8.33 -14.23 21.68
C GLN A 16 9.61 -14.94 21.21
N PRO A 17 9.91 -14.95 19.91
CA PRO A 17 11.22 -15.36 19.42
C PRO A 17 12.34 -14.61 20.14
N ASN A 18 13.47 -15.30 20.31
CA ASN A 18 14.69 -14.67 20.84
C ASN A 18 15.13 -13.47 19.97
N ASP A 19 15.92 -12.57 20.56
CA ASP A 19 16.44 -11.37 19.91
C ASP A 19 15.40 -10.29 19.56
N PHE A 20 14.27 -10.29 20.26
CA PHE A 20 13.31 -9.19 20.28
C PHE A 20 14.00 -7.87 20.68
N THR A 21 13.68 -6.78 19.98
CA THR A 21 14.23 -5.45 20.27
C THR A 21 13.18 -4.44 20.70
N SER A 22 12.03 -4.41 20.05
CA SER A 22 11.00 -3.42 20.33
C SER A 22 9.64 -3.83 19.78
N TRP A 23 8.61 -3.24 20.38
CA TRP A 23 7.21 -3.37 20.00
C TRP A 23 6.58 -1.97 19.94
N GLU A 24 5.75 -1.75 18.93
CA GLU A 24 4.94 -0.55 18.76
C GLU A 24 3.50 -0.95 18.40
N GLU A 25 2.51 -0.44 19.13
CA GLU A 25 1.10 -0.69 18.80
C GLU A 25 0.68 0.09 17.56
N THR A 26 -0.21 -0.50 16.76
CA THR A 26 -0.84 0.18 15.62
C THR A 26 -2.36 0.21 15.80
N PRO A 27 -2.90 1.15 16.59
CA PRO A 27 -4.33 1.32 16.73
C PRO A 27 -4.95 1.54 15.34
N ASN A 28 -5.79 0.62 14.91
CA ASN A 28 -6.41 0.65 13.58
C ASN A 28 -5.51 0.36 12.39
N GLY A 29 -4.34 -0.26 12.62
CA GLY A 29 -3.45 -0.70 11.56
C GLY A 29 -4.12 -1.70 10.60
N GLU A 30 -4.00 -1.44 9.31
CA GLU A 30 -4.43 -2.33 8.24
C GLU A 30 -3.27 -2.43 7.26
N LEU A 31 -2.89 -3.65 6.89
CA LEU A 31 -1.84 -3.87 5.91
C LEU A 31 -2.38 -3.70 4.49
N THR A 32 -1.52 -3.44 3.52
CA THR A 32 -1.87 -3.42 2.08
C THR A 32 -2.56 -4.70 1.61
N SER A 33 -2.24 -5.84 2.23
CA SER A 33 -2.91 -7.13 2.04
C SER A 33 -4.36 -7.20 2.56
N GLY A 34 -4.85 -6.17 3.25
CA GLY A 34 -6.18 -6.12 3.88
C GLY A 34 -6.23 -6.77 5.27
N LYS A 35 -5.14 -7.38 5.72
CA LYS A 35 -5.06 -7.97 7.07
C LYS A 35 -4.97 -6.88 8.14
N ARG A 36 -5.64 -7.13 9.27
CA ARG A 36 -5.50 -6.30 10.48
C ARG A 36 -4.07 -6.40 11.00
N CYS A 37 -3.50 -5.26 11.38
CA CYS A 37 -2.23 -5.17 12.10
C CYS A 37 -2.52 -4.65 13.51
N TYR A 38 -1.95 -5.33 14.51
CA TYR A 38 -2.06 -4.93 15.91
C TYR A 38 -0.80 -4.21 16.41
N GLY A 39 0.32 -4.39 15.71
CA GLY A 39 1.52 -3.63 15.94
C GLY A 39 2.71 -4.14 15.14
N ILE A 40 3.82 -3.44 15.33
CA ILE A 40 5.09 -3.65 14.67
C ILE A 40 6.05 -4.25 15.68
N ILE A 41 6.68 -5.35 15.32
CA ILE A 41 7.69 -6.02 16.14
C ILE A 41 9.02 -6.06 15.41
N ASN A 42 10.09 -5.78 16.15
CA ASN A 42 11.44 -5.74 15.60
C ASN A 42 12.34 -6.77 16.28
N TYR A 43 13.20 -7.40 15.48
CA TYR A 43 14.19 -8.37 15.94
C TYR A 43 15.60 -8.01 15.43
N ARG A 44 16.63 -8.48 16.13
CA ARG A 44 18.04 -8.31 15.69
C ARG A 44 18.41 -9.24 14.54
N ARG A 45 17.70 -10.36 14.40
CA ARG A 45 17.91 -11.36 13.35
C ARG A 45 16.64 -11.61 12.55
N GLU A 46 16.81 -12.26 11.42
CA GLU A 46 15.70 -12.81 10.66
C GLU A 46 15.09 -13.99 11.40
N LEU A 47 13.76 -14.08 11.39
CA LEU A 47 13.00 -15.19 11.93
C LEU A 47 12.83 -16.30 10.88
N SER A 48 12.79 -17.54 11.34
CA SER A 48 12.49 -18.67 10.45
C SER A 48 11.02 -18.66 10.02
N PRO A 49 10.66 -19.33 8.91
CA PRO A 49 9.26 -19.48 8.51
C PRO A 49 8.36 -20.09 9.60
N GLU A 50 8.88 -21.03 10.39
CA GLU A 50 8.18 -21.65 11.51
C GLU A 50 7.93 -20.64 12.62
N GLU A 51 8.92 -19.82 12.97
CA GLU A 51 8.77 -18.74 13.94
C GLU A 51 7.75 -17.69 13.46
N ILE A 52 7.81 -17.30 12.18
CA ILE A 52 6.86 -16.36 11.58
C ILE A 52 5.43 -16.91 11.67
N SER A 53 5.25 -18.18 11.28
CA SER A 53 3.95 -18.86 11.29
C SER A 53 3.39 -19.01 12.70
N MET A 54 4.19 -19.53 13.64
CA MET A 54 3.79 -19.79 15.02
C MET A 54 3.32 -18.53 15.76
N HIS A 55 3.89 -17.37 15.41
CA HIS A 55 3.56 -16.09 16.03
C HIS A 55 2.63 -15.23 15.17
N GLU A 56 2.08 -15.76 14.08
CA GLU A 56 1.20 -15.06 13.13
C GLU A 56 1.76 -13.70 12.69
N LEU A 57 3.07 -13.72 12.38
CA LEU A 57 3.82 -12.56 11.92
C LEU A 57 3.77 -12.46 10.40
N ILE A 58 3.90 -11.23 9.92
CA ILE A 58 4.06 -10.94 8.50
C ILE A 58 5.35 -10.16 8.32
N PRO A 59 6.31 -10.64 7.51
CA PRO A 59 7.50 -9.88 7.18
C PRO A 59 7.14 -8.53 6.58
N HIS A 60 7.82 -7.47 7.02
CA HIS A 60 7.65 -6.16 6.41
C HIS A 60 8.22 -6.14 4.99
N SER A 61 7.38 -5.80 4.02
CA SER A 61 7.74 -5.50 2.64
C SER A 61 6.80 -4.44 2.06
N ASP A 62 7.05 -3.96 0.85
CA ASP A 62 6.15 -3.04 0.15
C ASP A 62 4.76 -3.64 -0.09
N GLU A 63 4.68 -4.97 -0.27
CA GLU A 63 3.43 -5.70 -0.50
C GLU A 63 2.61 -5.90 0.78
N THR A 64 3.24 -5.83 1.96
CA THR A 64 2.62 -6.10 3.26
C THR A 64 2.67 -4.92 4.22
N ARG A 65 3.11 -3.74 3.75
CA ARG A 65 3.25 -2.54 4.59
C ARG A 65 1.91 -2.09 5.17
N LEU A 66 1.97 -1.23 6.18
CA LEU A 66 0.79 -0.53 6.69
C LEU A 66 0.24 0.42 5.60
N ARG A 67 -1.08 0.41 5.43
CA ARG A 67 -1.78 1.41 4.64
C ARG A 67 -1.68 2.76 5.34
N GLU A 68 -1.33 3.79 4.59
CA GLU A 68 -1.34 5.16 5.09
C GLU A 68 -2.56 5.90 4.55
N ASN A 69 -3.05 6.88 5.31
CA ASN A 69 -4.05 7.82 4.81
C ASN A 69 -3.32 8.96 4.08
N LYS A 70 -3.60 9.12 2.80
CA LYS A 70 -3.00 10.09 1.88
C LYS A 70 -4.08 11.01 1.32
N PRO A 71 -4.61 11.97 2.11
CA PRO A 71 -5.62 12.91 1.62
C PRO A 71 -5.02 13.85 0.57
N PHE A 72 -5.84 14.33 -0.36
CA PHE A 72 -5.40 15.20 -1.45
C PHE A 72 -4.61 16.42 -0.94
N LYS A 73 -5.13 17.11 0.07
CA LYS A 73 -4.49 18.30 0.70
C LYS A 73 -3.14 18.00 1.36
N GLY A 74 -2.84 16.74 1.64
CA GLY A 74 -1.52 16.35 2.16
C GLY A 74 -0.45 16.33 1.07
N TRP A 75 -0.84 16.21 -0.20
CA TRP A 75 0.07 16.20 -1.33
C TRP A 75 0.76 17.56 -1.53
N ASP A 76 0.02 18.66 -1.47
CA ASP A 76 0.58 20.02 -1.62
C ASP A 76 1.70 20.27 -0.59
N LYS A 77 1.42 19.97 0.68
CA LYS A 77 2.39 20.12 1.77
C LYS A 77 3.60 19.21 1.59
N PHE A 78 3.39 18.00 1.08
CA PHE A 78 4.48 17.08 0.80
C PHE A 78 5.38 17.64 -0.31
N ALA A 79 4.79 18.18 -1.38
CA ALA A 79 5.52 18.78 -2.49
C ALA A 79 6.33 20.00 -2.04
N GLU A 80 5.73 20.90 -1.24
CA GLU A 80 6.41 22.07 -0.67
C GLU A 80 7.61 21.68 0.22
N ASN A 81 7.44 20.68 1.08
CA ASN A 81 8.48 20.29 2.04
C ASN A 81 9.62 19.47 1.44
N THR A 82 9.36 18.72 0.36
CA THR A 82 10.34 17.77 -0.20
C THR A 82 10.88 18.18 -1.57
N GLY A 83 10.22 19.11 -2.26
CA GLY A 83 10.49 19.44 -3.66
C GLY A 83 10.08 18.36 -4.67
N LYS A 84 9.42 17.28 -4.23
CA LYS A 84 8.94 16.20 -5.09
C LYS A 84 7.51 16.46 -5.54
N GLY A 85 7.30 16.50 -6.85
CA GLY A 85 6.02 16.95 -7.44
C GLY A 85 5.09 15.85 -7.94
N THR A 86 5.52 14.58 -8.01
CA THR A 86 4.65 13.52 -8.55
C THR A 86 3.72 12.97 -7.46
N TYR A 87 2.54 12.51 -7.86
CA TYR A 87 1.62 11.87 -6.90
C TYR A 87 2.19 10.55 -6.35
N ASP A 88 2.97 9.82 -7.16
CA ASP A 88 3.68 8.60 -6.76
C ASP A 88 4.74 8.80 -5.68
N ASP A 89 5.29 10.02 -5.57
CA ASP A 89 6.21 10.35 -4.49
C ASP A 89 5.46 10.46 -3.15
N TYR A 90 4.20 10.89 -3.19
CA TYR A 90 3.37 11.15 -2.02
C TYR A 90 2.61 9.92 -1.52
N ALA A 91 1.92 9.22 -2.42
CA ALA A 91 1.09 8.05 -2.14
C ALA A 91 1.67 6.80 -2.77
N LYS A 92 1.55 5.67 -2.07
CA LYS A 92 2.03 4.36 -2.52
C LYS A 92 0.87 3.41 -2.80
N PRO A 93 1.06 2.41 -3.69
CA PRO A 93 0.03 1.41 -3.96
C PRO A 93 -0.50 0.75 -2.67
N GLY A 94 -1.81 0.72 -2.51
CA GLY A 94 -2.52 0.26 -1.32
C GLY A 94 -2.84 1.34 -0.28
N ASP A 95 -2.37 2.59 -0.44
CA ASP A 95 -2.76 3.69 0.45
C ASP A 95 -4.22 4.07 0.29
N ILE A 96 -4.80 4.52 1.40
CA ILE A 96 -6.16 5.06 1.45
C ILE A 96 -6.08 6.52 1.01
N VAL A 97 -6.89 6.88 0.03
CA VAL A 97 -7.04 8.27 -0.44
C VAL A 97 -8.45 8.76 -0.16
N ASP A 98 -8.66 10.07 -0.21
CA ASP A 98 -9.98 10.67 -0.11
C ASP A 98 -10.69 10.74 -1.48
N GLU A 99 -11.99 11.02 -1.42
CA GLU A 99 -12.79 11.23 -2.63
C GLU A 99 -12.29 12.43 -3.45
N GLU A 100 -11.76 13.47 -2.79
CA GLU A 100 -11.17 14.65 -3.44
C GLU A 100 -10.02 14.26 -4.38
N THR A 101 -9.15 13.33 -3.95
CA THR A 101 -8.11 12.75 -4.82
C THR A 101 -8.71 12.08 -6.05
N PHE A 102 -9.74 11.26 -5.85
CA PHE A 102 -10.38 10.52 -6.95
C PHE A 102 -11.00 11.49 -7.97
N ASP A 103 -11.73 12.50 -7.49
CA ASP A 103 -12.39 13.51 -8.32
C ASP A 103 -11.39 14.40 -9.06
N TYR A 104 -10.28 14.75 -8.41
CA TYR A 104 -9.19 15.49 -9.04
C TYR A 104 -8.66 14.75 -10.26
N PHE A 105 -8.26 13.48 -10.10
CA PHE A 105 -7.72 12.69 -11.22
C PHE A 105 -8.75 12.35 -12.28
N LEU A 106 -10.03 12.24 -11.92
CA LEU A 106 -11.12 12.11 -12.88
C LEU A 106 -11.30 13.38 -13.74
N GLY A 107 -11.03 14.56 -13.18
CA GLY A 107 -11.24 15.86 -13.83
C GLY A 107 -10.10 16.36 -14.72
N ILE A 108 -8.89 15.78 -14.62
CA ILE A 108 -7.71 16.26 -15.38
C ILE A 108 -7.79 15.91 -16.87
N LEU A 109 -8.17 14.68 -17.19
CA LEU A 109 -8.27 14.16 -18.56
C LEU A 109 -9.43 13.15 -18.66
N PRO A 110 -10.04 12.97 -19.85
CA PRO A 110 -10.97 11.88 -20.08
C PRO A 110 -10.35 10.54 -19.64
N PRO A 111 -11.03 9.74 -18.80
CA PRO A 111 -10.43 8.55 -18.23
C PRO A 111 -10.18 7.47 -19.29
N ALA A 112 -9.05 6.76 -19.17
CA ALA A 112 -8.75 5.60 -20.01
C ALA A 112 -9.73 4.46 -19.75
N MET A 113 -10.14 4.30 -18.49
CA MET A 113 -11.23 3.41 -18.11
C MET A 113 -11.95 3.93 -16.87
N MET A 114 -13.28 3.87 -16.88
CA MET A 114 -14.10 4.25 -15.75
C MET A 114 -15.25 3.26 -15.56
N LYS A 115 -15.44 2.80 -14.33
CA LYS A 115 -16.60 2.03 -13.87
C LYS A 115 -17.01 2.54 -12.49
N ARG A 116 -18.15 2.08 -11.96
CA ARG A 116 -18.59 2.49 -10.61
C ARG A 116 -17.50 2.17 -9.58
N GLY A 117 -16.89 3.23 -9.01
CA GLY A 117 -15.82 3.11 -8.03
C GLY A 117 -14.50 2.58 -8.61
N TYR A 118 -14.22 2.75 -9.90
CA TYR A 118 -12.94 2.38 -10.51
C TYR A 118 -12.54 3.41 -11.56
N LEU A 119 -11.30 3.87 -11.49
CA LEU A 119 -10.74 4.89 -12.37
C LEU A 119 -9.34 4.49 -12.83
N GLN A 120 -9.11 4.56 -14.14
CA GLN A 120 -7.78 4.66 -14.74
C GLN A 120 -7.66 6.00 -15.43
N VAL A 121 -6.66 6.78 -15.03
CA VAL A 121 -6.42 8.14 -15.53
C VAL A 121 -6.11 8.12 -17.03
N GLY A 122 -6.43 9.21 -17.73
CA GLY A 122 -6.48 9.27 -19.20
C GLY A 122 -5.20 8.90 -19.94
N GLU A 123 -4.03 9.15 -19.35
CA GLU A 123 -2.75 8.90 -20.02
C GLU A 123 -1.99 7.71 -19.42
N PRO A 124 -1.35 6.90 -20.28
CA PRO A 124 -0.46 5.84 -19.81
C PRO A 124 0.80 6.46 -19.18
N TYR A 125 1.28 5.84 -18.10
CA TYR A 125 2.49 6.26 -17.40
C TYR A 125 3.75 5.69 -18.06
N ARG A 126 3.81 4.36 -18.25
CA ARG A 126 4.93 3.66 -18.88
C ARG A 126 4.51 2.31 -19.44
N MET A 127 5.44 1.61 -20.09
CA MET A 127 5.27 0.19 -20.38
C MET A 127 5.89 -0.68 -19.27
N ALA A 128 5.24 -1.80 -18.97
CA ALA A 128 5.74 -2.86 -18.10
C ALA A 128 5.59 -4.23 -18.77
N LYS A 129 6.46 -5.18 -18.41
CA LYS A 129 6.45 -6.54 -18.96
C LYS A 129 5.36 -7.36 -18.26
N ALA A 130 4.43 -7.91 -19.04
CA ALA A 130 3.40 -8.82 -18.57
C ALA A 130 3.94 -10.26 -18.42
N GLU A 131 3.16 -11.12 -17.78
CA GLU A 131 3.51 -12.52 -17.53
C GLU A 131 3.69 -13.34 -18.81
N ASP A 132 2.95 -13.00 -19.87
CA ASP A 132 3.08 -13.55 -21.22
C ASP A 132 4.33 -13.05 -21.97
N GLY A 133 5.15 -12.20 -21.35
CA GLY A 133 6.37 -11.64 -21.91
C GLY A 133 6.18 -10.41 -22.79
N THR A 134 4.93 -10.02 -23.08
CA THR A 134 4.63 -8.80 -23.86
C THR A 134 4.80 -7.55 -23.00
N TYR A 135 5.02 -6.40 -23.64
CA TYR A 135 5.02 -5.10 -22.97
C TYR A 135 3.65 -4.45 -23.15
N LYS A 136 3.05 -4.03 -22.03
CA LYS A 136 1.75 -3.35 -21.99
C LYS A 136 1.91 -2.02 -21.26
N GLU A 137 1.16 -1.02 -21.69
CA GLU A 137 1.06 0.27 -21.01
C GLU A 137 0.45 0.10 -19.61
N THR A 138 0.79 0.99 -18.69
CA THR A 138 0.25 1.03 -17.33
C THR A 138 -0.40 2.37 -17.06
N TRP A 139 -1.47 2.38 -16.26
CA TRP A 139 -2.26 3.56 -15.94
C TRP A 139 -2.37 3.74 -14.44
N MET A 140 -2.28 5.00 -14.00
CA MET A 140 -2.59 5.37 -12.63
C MET A 140 -4.03 4.94 -12.30
N THR A 141 -4.19 4.14 -11.25
CA THR A 141 -5.43 3.42 -10.97
C THR A 141 -5.94 3.69 -9.56
N PHE A 142 -7.23 3.95 -9.44
CA PHE A 142 -7.94 4.12 -8.17
C PHE A 142 -9.15 3.20 -8.10
N VAL A 143 -9.47 2.74 -6.90
CA VAL A 143 -10.66 1.93 -6.64
C VAL A 143 -11.37 2.36 -5.37
N LYS A 144 -12.70 2.30 -5.37
CA LYS A 144 -13.54 2.41 -4.18
C LYS A 144 -13.93 1.02 -3.70
N GLU A 145 -13.66 0.72 -2.44
CA GLU A 145 -14.12 -0.51 -1.78
C GLU A 145 -14.87 -0.12 -0.49
N GLY A 146 -16.19 -0.38 -0.47
CA GLY A 146 -17.07 0.16 0.55
C GLY A 146 -17.07 1.70 0.52
N GLU A 147 -16.75 2.32 1.66
CA GLU A 147 -16.69 3.78 1.82
C GLU A 147 -15.28 4.36 1.62
N LYS A 148 -14.26 3.53 1.33
CA LYS A 148 -12.86 3.97 1.20
C LYS A 148 -12.43 3.97 -0.26
N TYR A 149 -11.57 4.92 -0.63
CA TYR A 149 -10.86 4.94 -1.90
C TYR A 149 -9.41 4.51 -1.68
N PHE A 150 -8.85 3.79 -2.66
CA PHE A 150 -7.50 3.26 -2.61
C PHE A 150 -6.74 3.64 -3.87
N TYR A 151 -5.48 4.04 -3.68
CA TYR A 151 -4.54 4.18 -4.77
C TYR A 151 -3.91 2.82 -5.10
N LEU A 152 -4.07 2.31 -6.31
CA LEU A 152 -3.51 1.00 -6.72
C LEU A 152 -2.16 1.12 -7.46
N GLY A 153 -1.64 2.34 -7.60
CA GLY A 153 -0.46 2.58 -8.42
C GLY A 153 -0.77 2.52 -9.91
N HIS A 154 0.23 2.09 -10.67
CA HIS A 154 0.14 1.88 -12.11
C HIS A 154 -0.24 0.43 -12.44
N CYS A 155 -1.41 0.21 -13.03
CA CYS A 155 -1.94 -1.12 -13.41
C CYS A 155 -2.09 -1.24 -14.92
N PHE A 156 -2.09 -2.45 -15.47
CA PHE A 156 -2.54 -2.66 -16.87
C PHE A 156 -4.03 -2.30 -17.02
N ILE A 157 -4.48 -2.05 -18.25
CA ILE A 157 -5.85 -1.61 -18.53
C ILE A 157 -6.86 -2.63 -17.98
N GLY A 158 -7.81 -2.16 -17.18
CA GLY A 158 -8.81 -2.99 -16.50
C GLY A 158 -8.31 -3.90 -15.39
N GLU A 159 -7.01 -3.89 -15.07
CA GLU A 159 -6.44 -4.67 -13.97
C GLU A 159 -6.39 -3.87 -12.66
N ARG A 160 -6.17 -4.60 -11.54
CA ARG A 160 -6.05 -4.03 -10.19
C ARG A 160 -4.69 -4.30 -9.54
N LYS A 161 -3.75 -4.90 -10.28
CA LYS A 161 -2.43 -5.25 -9.77
C LYS A 161 -1.42 -4.19 -10.23
N HIS A 162 -0.69 -3.62 -9.29
CA HIS A 162 0.41 -2.72 -9.59
C HIS A 162 1.49 -3.44 -10.44
N ARG A 163 2.03 -2.75 -11.45
CA ARG A 163 3.04 -3.25 -12.40
C ARG A 163 4.30 -2.37 -12.42
N GLY A 164 4.51 -1.57 -11.38
CA GLY A 164 5.68 -0.71 -11.17
C GLY A 164 6.59 -1.24 -10.08
#